data_AF-A0A0L0TDP7-F1
#
_entry.id   AF-A0A0L0TDP7-F1
#
_cell.length_a   1.000
_cell.length_b   1.000
_cell.length_c   1.000
_cell.angle_alpha   90.00
_cell.angle_beta   90.00
_cell.angle_gamma   90.00
#
_symmetry.space_group_name_H-M   'P 1'
#
loop_
_entity.id
_entity.type
_entity.pdbx_description
1 polymer ?
#
loop_
_entity_poly.entity_id
_entity_poly.type
_entity_poly.pdbx_seq_one_letter_code
_entity_poly.pdbx_strand_id
1 'polypeptide(L)'
;MRVVITPSQPAPPAISSSTAQPATAPSTNSNPFIATCGTAPLHLDLNSFARGITAITSGDAISPTGTGVLAPEQLSAAHGAVSGMLSQRLRHLRHVRARWTTSGRPMPALEYAAHVASPAVYVDVLKALRMQPRVYSLDVCVKVLPWVAELMFQPYEDYLMVACTTVKLVLTNFAQLILDTLSAFPARGAGLDLTREERADKCRRCKTELLQIKQICHELASAPGQAGATIRDTLAAFPAGLV
;
A
#
# COMPACT_ATOMS: atom_id res chain seq x y z
N MET A 1 -8.00 76.49 53.19
CA MET A 1 -8.91 76.97 52.11
C MET A 1 -9.29 75.75 51.27
N ARG A 2 -10.40 75.08 51.62
CA ARG A 2 -11.64 74.93 50.80
C ARG A 2 -11.38 74.22 49.45
N VAL A 3 -11.52 72.88 49.36
CA VAL A 3 -12.74 72.04 49.17
C VAL A 3 -13.41 72.38 47.82
N VAL A 4 -13.61 71.43 46.88
CA VAL A 4 -14.90 70.74 46.61
C VAL A 4 -14.73 69.84 45.35
N ILE A 5 -14.86 68.50 45.46
CA ILE A 5 -15.98 67.59 45.06
C ILE A 5 -15.85 66.93 43.65
N THR A 6 -15.83 65.60 43.63
CA THR A 6 -16.10 64.65 42.52
C THR A 6 -17.61 64.43 42.31
N PRO A 7 -18.12 64.01 41.12
CA PRO A 7 -18.46 62.57 40.95
C PRO A 7 -18.46 61.96 39.51
N SER A 8 -18.23 60.63 39.49
CA SER A 8 -18.55 59.45 38.62
C SER A 8 -19.03 59.47 37.14
N GLN A 9 -18.30 58.65 36.33
CA GLN A 9 -18.64 57.62 35.28
C GLN A 9 -19.38 57.99 33.95
N PRO A 10 -19.31 57.20 32.83
CA PRO A 10 -19.09 55.73 32.70
C PRO A 10 -18.20 55.16 31.53
N ALA A 11 -17.86 53.86 31.67
CA ALA A 11 -17.58 52.75 30.69
C ALA A 11 -16.54 52.87 29.52
N PRO A 12 -15.87 51.76 29.13
CA PRO A 12 -14.66 51.77 28.29
C PRO A 12 -14.92 51.45 26.80
N PRO A 13 -13.97 51.74 25.88
CA PRO A 13 -13.93 51.10 24.58
C PRO A 13 -12.72 50.16 24.40
N ALA A 14 -13.09 48.91 24.10
CA ALA A 14 -12.45 47.87 23.28
C ALA A 14 -11.00 48.07 22.77
N ILE A 15 -10.14 47.13 23.16
CA ILE A 15 -8.90 46.76 22.44
C ILE A 15 -9.30 45.82 21.29
N SER A 16 -9.16 46.27 20.05
CA SER A 16 -9.41 45.47 18.84
C SER A 16 -8.31 45.71 17.80
N SER A 17 -7.48 44.69 17.56
CA SER A 17 -6.85 44.28 16.28
C SER A 17 -5.62 43.41 16.61
N SER A 18 -5.82 42.12 16.84
CA SER A 18 -5.80 41.08 15.79
C SER A 18 -4.49 41.06 15.01
N THR A 19 -3.49 40.41 15.58
CA THR A 19 -2.53 39.62 14.79
C THR A 19 -2.64 38.19 15.31
N ALA A 20 -3.60 37.44 14.76
CA ALA A 20 -3.76 36.03 15.04
C ALA A 20 -2.52 35.30 14.49
N GLN A 21 -1.62 34.89 15.38
CA GLN A 21 -0.73 33.77 15.11
C GLN A 21 -1.59 32.52 14.91
N PRO A 22 -1.52 31.81 13.77
CA PRO A 22 -2.03 30.45 13.75
C PRO A 22 -1.05 29.60 14.56
N ALA A 23 -1.49 29.21 15.75
CA ALA A 23 -0.88 28.13 16.51
C ALA A 23 -0.96 26.85 15.65
N THR A 24 0.12 26.51 14.96
CA THR A 24 0.29 25.19 14.35
C THR A 24 0.56 24.21 15.48
N ALA A 25 -0.53 23.64 16.02
CA ALA A 25 -0.46 22.41 16.78
C ALA A 25 0.22 21.33 15.92
N PRO A 26 1.10 20.49 16.48
CA PRO A 26 1.58 19.31 15.79
C PRO A 26 0.38 18.36 15.65
N SER A 27 -0.24 18.34 14.47
CA SER A 27 -1.19 17.30 14.13
C SER A 27 -0.40 16.00 13.95
N THR A 28 -0.33 15.20 15.02
CA THR A 28 -0.09 13.76 14.92
C THR A 28 -1.23 13.15 14.09
N ASN A 29 -1.12 13.27 12.77
CA ASN A 29 -1.97 12.58 11.83
C ASN A 29 -1.55 11.11 11.87
N SER A 30 -2.33 10.30 12.58
CA SER A 30 -2.16 8.85 12.70
C SER A 30 -2.56 8.15 11.39
N ASN A 31 -1.93 8.50 10.27
CA ASN A 31 -2.04 7.73 9.04
C ASN A 31 -1.07 6.54 9.14
N PRO A 32 -1.54 5.28 9.12
CA PRO A 32 -0.66 4.12 9.17
C PRO A 32 0.19 3.94 7.89
N PHE A 33 -0.08 4.71 6.83
CA PHE A 33 0.62 4.63 5.54
C PHE A 33 1.55 5.82 5.28
N ILE A 34 2.71 5.51 4.71
CA ILE A 34 3.71 6.43 4.20
C ILE A 34 3.28 6.84 2.78
N ALA A 35 2.89 8.10 2.63
CA ALA A 35 2.45 8.65 1.35
C ALA A 35 3.59 8.75 0.33
N THR A 36 3.28 8.43 -0.93
CA THR A 36 4.25 8.42 -2.05
C THR A 36 4.41 9.79 -2.71
N CYS A 37 3.42 10.66 -2.59
CA CYS A 37 3.47 12.04 -3.07
C CYS A 37 2.62 12.97 -2.17
N GLY A 38 3.13 14.17 -1.89
CA GLY A 38 2.48 15.19 -1.07
C GLY A 38 3.17 16.54 -1.21
N THR A 39 2.47 17.63 -0.88
CA THR A 39 2.98 19.02 -0.86
C THR A 39 3.92 19.30 0.33
N ALA A 40 4.02 18.36 1.26
CA ALA A 40 5.04 18.33 2.29
C ALA A 40 6.15 17.35 1.85
N PRO A 41 7.42 17.59 2.23
CA PRO A 41 8.46 16.59 2.03
C PRO A 41 7.93 15.26 2.58
N LEU A 42 8.14 14.19 1.80
CA LEU A 42 7.84 12.80 2.20
C LEU A 42 8.05 12.73 3.70
N HIS A 43 7.02 12.31 4.44
CA HIS A 43 7.04 12.16 5.89
C HIS A 43 8.04 11.05 6.24
N LEU A 44 9.30 11.30 5.91
CA LEU A 44 10.51 10.63 6.30
C LEU A 44 10.49 10.84 7.79
N ASP A 45 9.90 9.89 8.50
CA ASP A 45 10.27 9.69 9.87
C ASP A 45 11.77 9.46 9.82
N LEU A 46 12.54 10.53 10.09
CA LEU A 46 13.99 10.49 10.10
C LEU A 46 14.45 9.39 11.04
N ASN A 47 13.68 9.02 12.07
CA ASN A 47 14.02 7.91 12.94
C ASN A 47 13.77 6.54 12.28
N SER A 48 12.78 6.37 11.39
CA SER A 48 12.61 5.13 10.62
C SER A 48 13.63 5.00 9.50
N PHE A 49 13.94 6.10 8.82
CA PHE A 49 14.96 6.14 7.78
C PHE A 49 16.35 5.98 8.39
N ALA A 50 16.63 6.69 9.49
CA ALA A 50 17.84 6.52 10.29
C ALA A 50 17.91 5.16 10.94
N ARG A 51 16.80 4.54 11.40
CA ARG A 51 16.79 3.14 11.85
C ARG A 51 17.08 2.18 10.71
N GLY A 52 16.56 2.44 9.51
CA GLY A 52 16.92 1.70 8.30
C GLY A 52 18.41 1.81 8.01
N ILE A 53 18.98 3.01 8.12
CA ILE A 53 20.42 3.24 7.94
C ILE A 53 21.25 2.66 9.09
N THR A 54 20.90 2.86 10.36
CA THR A 54 21.62 2.35 11.55
C THR A 54 21.44 0.85 11.77
N ALA A 55 20.40 0.24 11.23
CA ALA A 55 20.32 -1.22 11.12
C ALA A 55 21.32 -1.77 10.10
N ILE A 56 21.70 -0.98 9.09
CA ILE A 56 22.72 -1.31 8.09
C ILE A 56 24.12 -0.90 8.57
N THR A 57 24.23 0.19 9.32
CA THR A 57 25.48 0.73 9.86
C THR A 57 25.49 0.50 11.37
N SER A 58 26.19 -0.54 11.82
CA SER A 58 26.32 -0.90 13.23
C SER A 58 26.59 0.33 14.11
N GLY A 59 25.55 0.79 14.82
CA GLY A 59 25.59 1.72 15.95
C GLY A 59 26.35 3.04 15.76
N ASP A 60 25.66 4.10 15.34
CA ASP A 60 25.82 5.40 16.02
C ASP A 60 24.63 6.32 15.76
N ALA A 61 24.16 6.97 16.83
CA ALA A 61 22.93 7.75 16.84
C ALA A 61 23.07 9.10 16.13
N ILE A 62 22.06 9.47 15.32
CA ILE A 62 21.95 10.79 14.71
C ILE A 62 21.57 11.81 15.77
N SER A 63 22.49 12.71 16.13
CA SER A 63 22.20 13.88 16.96
C SER A 63 21.53 14.97 16.10
N PRO A 64 20.41 15.57 16.53
CA PRO A 64 19.58 16.45 15.69
C PRO A 64 20.09 17.90 15.62
N THR A 65 21.37 18.16 15.92
CA THR A 65 21.93 19.50 15.98
C THR A 65 23.18 19.59 15.13
N GLY A 66 22.99 19.87 13.84
CA GLY A 66 24.08 20.11 12.90
C GLY A 66 23.52 20.43 11.53
N THR A 67 24.00 21.52 10.94
CA THR A 67 23.74 22.00 9.57
C THR A 67 23.36 20.86 8.61
N GLY A 68 22.26 21.00 7.87
CA GLY A 68 21.62 19.99 7.01
C GLY A 68 22.43 19.49 5.80
N VAL A 69 23.74 19.37 5.94
CA VAL A 69 24.66 18.71 5.01
C VAL A 69 25.05 17.38 5.66
N LEU A 70 24.59 16.27 5.08
CA LEU A 70 25.07 14.94 5.46
C LEU A 70 26.58 14.91 5.30
N ALA A 71 27.30 14.40 6.30
CA ALA A 71 28.73 14.22 6.18
C ALA A 71 29.03 13.35 4.94
N PRO A 72 30.13 13.59 4.20
CA PRO A 72 30.47 12.81 3.00
C PRO A 72 30.43 11.29 3.21
N GLU A 73 30.83 10.83 4.40
CA GLU A 73 30.78 9.43 4.81
C GLU A 73 29.34 8.90 4.92
N GLN A 74 28.43 9.65 5.55
CA GLN A 74 27.01 9.29 5.67
C GLN A 74 26.33 9.23 4.30
N LEU A 75 26.67 10.17 3.41
CA LEU A 75 26.18 10.16 2.04
C LEU A 75 26.70 8.94 1.26
N SER A 76 27.98 8.60 1.41
CA SER A 76 28.57 7.43 0.76
C SER A 76 27.93 6.11 1.23
N ALA A 77 27.63 5.99 2.53
CA ALA A 77 26.96 4.83 3.12
C ALA A 77 25.51 4.71 2.61
N ALA A 78 24.75 5.81 2.63
CA ALA A 78 23.38 5.85 2.11
C ALA A 78 23.34 5.49 0.61
N HIS A 79 24.28 6.02 -0.18
CA HIS A 79 24.43 5.67 -1.59
C HIS A 79 24.71 4.17 -1.78
N GLY A 80 25.62 3.59 -1.00
CA GLY A 80 25.92 2.16 -1.04
C GLY A 80 24.69 1.30 -0.78
N ALA A 81 23.90 1.64 0.24
CA ALA A 81 22.66 0.95 0.57
C ALA A 81 21.62 1.03 -0.58
N VAL A 82 21.36 2.24 -1.10
CA VAL A 82 20.39 2.44 -2.20
C VAL A 82 20.85 1.72 -3.47
N SER A 83 22.12 1.85 -3.84
CA SER A 83 22.70 1.18 -5.01
C SER A 83 22.60 -0.35 -4.89
N GLY A 84 22.88 -0.89 -3.69
CA GLY A 84 22.72 -2.31 -3.39
C GLY A 84 21.28 -2.80 -3.56
N MET A 85 20.32 -2.11 -2.95
CA MET A 85 18.89 -2.45 -3.05
C MET A 85 18.38 -2.40 -4.50
N LEU A 86 18.72 -1.34 -5.25
CA LEU A 86 18.31 -1.20 -6.65
C LEU A 86 18.96 -2.27 -7.53
N SER A 87 20.24 -2.58 -7.31
CA SER A 87 20.96 -3.62 -8.05
C SER A 87 20.36 -5.00 -7.81
N GLN A 88 20.00 -5.31 -6.56
CA GLN A 88 19.33 -6.56 -6.20
C GLN A 88 17.95 -6.64 -6.84
N ARG A 89 17.12 -5.60 -6.72
CA ARG A 89 15.79 -5.54 -7.34
C ARG A 89 15.87 -5.72 -8.85
N LEU A 90 16.81 -5.05 -9.52
CA LEU A 90 17.06 -5.20 -10.95
C LEU A 90 17.46 -6.63 -11.32
N ARG A 91 18.30 -7.30 -10.52
CA ARG A 91 18.68 -8.69 -10.74
C ARG A 91 17.45 -9.61 -10.70
N HIS A 92 16.59 -9.45 -9.70
CA HIS A 92 15.35 -10.25 -9.61
C HIS A 92 14.43 -9.98 -10.79
N LEU A 93 14.21 -8.71 -11.18
CA LEU A 93 13.38 -8.37 -12.33
C LEU A 93 13.93 -8.91 -13.65
N ARG A 94 15.26 -8.95 -13.83
CA ARG A 94 15.88 -9.59 -15.00
C ARG A 94 15.54 -11.08 -15.08
N HIS A 95 15.57 -11.78 -13.95
CA HIS A 95 15.19 -13.18 -13.86
C HIS A 95 13.68 -13.41 -14.10
N VAL A 96 12.81 -12.55 -13.56
CA VAL A 96 11.37 -12.55 -13.84
C VAL A 96 11.14 -12.37 -15.35
N ARG A 97 11.74 -11.34 -15.95
CA ARG A 97 11.60 -11.04 -17.38
C ARG A 97 12.11 -12.17 -18.27
N ALA A 98 13.25 -12.77 -17.93
CA ALA A 98 13.80 -13.90 -18.68
C ALA A 98 12.81 -15.07 -18.69
N ARG A 99 12.30 -15.49 -17.52
CA ARG A 99 11.32 -16.59 -17.43
C ARG A 99 10.03 -16.28 -18.18
N TRP A 100 9.55 -15.04 -18.10
CA TRP A 100 8.34 -14.60 -18.80
C TRP A 100 8.50 -14.71 -20.33
N THR A 101 9.62 -14.18 -20.85
CA THR A 101 9.88 -14.16 -22.30
C THR A 101 10.22 -15.53 -22.87
N THR A 102 10.96 -16.38 -22.14
CA THR A 102 11.30 -17.73 -22.59
C THR A 102 10.09 -18.66 -22.67
N SER A 103 9.19 -18.60 -21.69
CA SER A 103 8.02 -19.48 -21.64
C SER A 103 6.80 -18.94 -22.40
N GLY A 104 6.79 -17.64 -22.72
CA GLY A 104 5.63 -16.96 -23.30
C GLY A 104 4.41 -16.89 -22.36
N ARG A 105 4.57 -17.32 -21.10
CA ARG A 105 3.50 -17.40 -20.10
C ARG A 105 3.95 -16.74 -18.79
N PRO A 106 3.02 -16.14 -18.02
CA PRO A 106 3.36 -15.44 -16.79
C PRO A 106 3.80 -16.39 -15.66
N MET A 107 3.26 -17.62 -15.61
CA MET A 107 3.37 -18.50 -14.44
C MET A 107 4.80 -18.78 -13.97
N PRO A 108 5.77 -19.18 -14.83
CA PRO A 108 7.14 -19.44 -14.37
C PRO A 108 7.83 -18.19 -13.79
N ALA A 109 7.47 -17.01 -14.29
CA ALA A 109 7.97 -15.75 -13.77
C ALA A 109 7.34 -15.40 -12.42
N LEU A 110 6.05 -15.70 -12.24
CA LEU A 110 5.36 -15.52 -10.96
C LEU A 110 5.88 -16.46 -9.89
N GLU A 111 6.13 -17.73 -10.22
CA GLU A 111 6.71 -18.70 -9.29
C GLU A 111 8.09 -18.28 -8.80
N TYR A 112 8.93 -17.76 -9.70
CA TYR A 112 10.21 -17.20 -9.29
C TYR A 112 10.05 -15.95 -8.42
N ALA A 113 9.13 -15.04 -8.75
CA ALA A 113 8.88 -13.86 -7.92
C ALA A 113 8.42 -14.26 -6.52
N ALA A 114 7.50 -15.23 -6.39
CA ALA A 114 7.07 -15.80 -5.12
C ALA A 114 8.22 -16.43 -4.34
N HIS A 115 9.14 -17.11 -5.02
CA HIS A 115 10.33 -17.70 -4.39
C HIS A 115 11.30 -16.66 -3.83
N VAL A 116 11.45 -15.51 -4.49
CA VAL A 116 12.30 -14.41 -4.03
C VAL A 116 11.68 -13.67 -2.83
N ALA A 117 10.35 -13.70 -2.69
CA ALA A 117 9.62 -13.13 -1.55
C ALA A 117 9.96 -11.65 -1.26
N SER A 118 10.03 -10.83 -2.31
CA SER A 118 10.32 -9.39 -2.19
C SER A 118 9.09 -8.54 -2.56
N PRO A 119 8.49 -7.82 -1.59
CA PRO A 119 7.31 -6.97 -1.85
C PRO A 119 7.52 -5.94 -2.97
N ALA A 120 8.72 -5.36 -3.06
CA ALA A 120 9.08 -4.41 -4.11
C ALA A 120 9.02 -5.05 -5.51
N VAL A 121 9.41 -6.32 -5.63
CA VAL A 121 9.33 -7.08 -6.89
C VAL A 121 7.87 -7.40 -7.20
N TYR A 122 7.04 -7.76 -6.21
CA TYR A 122 5.61 -7.97 -6.42
C TYR A 122 4.94 -6.73 -7.01
N VAL A 123 5.21 -5.55 -6.45
CA VAL A 123 4.67 -4.29 -6.96
C VAL A 123 5.01 -4.07 -8.44
N ASP A 124 6.26 -4.27 -8.83
CA ASP A 124 6.68 -4.09 -10.24
C ASP A 124 5.99 -5.10 -11.17
N VAL A 125 5.90 -6.35 -10.73
CA VAL A 125 5.27 -7.42 -11.51
C VAL A 125 3.77 -7.18 -11.65
N LEU A 126 3.09 -6.75 -10.60
CA LEU A 126 1.67 -6.39 -10.64
C LEU A 126 1.41 -5.17 -11.52
N LYS A 127 2.27 -4.15 -11.45
CA LYS A 127 2.22 -3.00 -12.36
C LYS A 127 2.38 -3.44 -13.83
N ALA A 128 3.34 -4.32 -14.12
CA ALA A 128 3.54 -4.87 -15.47
C ALA A 128 2.36 -5.72 -15.96
N LEU A 129 1.83 -6.60 -15.10
CA LEU A 129 0.63 -7.42 -15.37
C LEU A 129 -0.58 -6.55 -15.73
N ARG A 130 -0.79 -5.44 -15.01
CA ARG A 130 -1.90 -4.51 -15.27
C ARG A 130 -1.86 -3.93 -16.69
N MET A 131 -0.67 -3.71 -17.23
CA MET A 131 -0.50 -3.21 -18.60
C MET A 131 -0.92 -4.24 -19.67
N GLN A 132 -1.09 -5.51 -19.28
CA GLN A 132 -1.48 -6.60 -20.18
C GLN A 132 -2.65 -7.42 -19.60
N PRO A 133 -3.88 -6.88 -19.55
CA PRO A 133 -5.02 -7.56 -18.95
C PRO A 133 -5.32 -8.95 -19.54
N ARG A 134 -4.97 -9.17 -20.82
CA ARG A 134 -5.14 -10.45 -21.52
C ARG A 134 -4.34 -11.62 -20.91
N VAL A 135 -3.31 -11.31 -20.11
CA VAL A 135 -2.45 -12.31 -19.47
C VAL A 135 -3.09 -12.86 -18.19
N TYR A 136 -4.10 -12.18 -17.65
CA TYR A 136 -4.82 -12.68 -16.49
C TYR A 136 -5.60 -13.94 -16.83
N SER A 137 -5.41 -14.95 -15.99
CA SER A 137 -6.14 -16.22 -15.99
C SER A 137 -6.40 -16.62 -14.54
N LEU A 138 -7.25 -17.60 -14.30
CA LEU A 138 -7.50 -18.10 -12.94
C LEU A 138 -6.21 -18.54 -12.23
N ASP A 139 -5.29 -19.19 -12.96
CA ASP A 139 -3.98 -19.59 -12.42
C ASP A 139 -3.16 -18.40 -11.92
N VAL A 140 -3.16 -17.32 -12.71
CA VAL A 140 -2.52 -16.05 -12.32
C VAL A 140 -3.21 -15.47 -11.10
N CYS A 141 -4.54 -15.40 -11.08
CA CYS A 141 -5.32 -14.89 -9.95
C CYS A 141 -4.97 -15.63 -8.64
N VAL A 142 -4.94 -16.96 -8.67
CA VAL A 142 -4.56 -17.79 -7.51
C VAL A 142 -3.15 -17.45 -7.00
N LYS A 143 -2.22 -17.09 -7.88
CA LYS A 143 -0.84 -16.73 -7.49
C LYS A 143 -0.70 -15.29 -7.00
N VAL A 144 -1.41 -14.34 -7.60
CA VAL A 144 -1.22 -12.91 -7.29
C VAL A 144 -2.05 -12.43 -6.09
N LEU A 145 -3.19 -13.07 -5.80
CA LEU A 145 -4.04 -12.65 -4.68
C LEU A 145 -3.33 -12.74 -3.31
N PRO A 146 -2.55 -13.78 -2.99
CA PRO A 146 -1.75 -13.80 -1.77
C PRO A 146 -0.75 -12.63 -1.68
N TRP A 147 -0.12 -12.25 -2.80
CA TRP A 147 0.79 -11.09 -2.84
C TRP A 147 0.06 -9.79 -2.55
N VAL A 148 -1.15 -9.64 -3.07
CA VAL A 148 -1.99 -8.46 -2.79
C VAL A 148 -2.23 -8.37 -1.28
N ALA A 149 -2.65 -9.46 -0.63
CA ALA A 149 -2.87 -9.46 0.81
C ALA A 149 -1.61 -9.04 1.58
N GLU A 150 -0.44 -9.58 1.20
CA GLU A 150 0.85 -9.20 1.79
C GLU A 150 1.20 -7.72 1.58
N LEU A 151 0.93 -7.17 0.39
CA LEU A 151 1.20 -5.77 0.06
C LEU A 151 0.30 -4.80 0.85
N MET A 152 -0.91 -5.19 1.23
CA MET A 152 -1.81 -4.34 2.01
C MET A 152 -1.31 -4.09 3.44
N PHE A 153 -0.45 -4.96 3.97
CA PHE A 153 0.19 -4.78 5.28
C PHE A 153 1.50 -3.99 5.21
N GLN A 154 2.00 -3.67 4.01
CA GLN A 154 3.21 -2.87 3.87
C GLN A 154 2.92 -1.40 4.24
N PRO A 155 3.88 -0.70 4.86
CA PRO A 155 3.68 0.67 5.34
C PRO A 155 3.61 1.70 4.22
N TYR A 156 3.70 1.29 2.95
CA TYR A 156 3.82 2.20 1.81
C TYR A 156 2.49 2.36 1.08
N GLU A 157 2.02 3.60 0.93
CA GLU A 157 0.76 3.87 0.26
C GLU A 157 0.75 3.40 -1.20
N ASP A 158 1.84 3.54 -1.96
CA ASP A 158 1.92 3.03 -3.35
C ASP A 158 1.67 1.51 -3.43
N TYR A 159 2.09 0.77 -2.41
CA TYR A 159 1.95 -0.70 -2.39
C TYR A 159 0.47 -1.04 -2.19
N LEU A 160 -0.19 -0.35 -1.26
CA LEU A 160 -1.63 -0.44 -1.06
C LEU A 160 -2.41 -0.06 -2.32
N MET A 161 -2.07 1.05 -2.99
CA MET A 161 -2.73 1.48 -4.23
C MET A 161 -2.62 0.42 -5.34
N VAL A 162 -1.45 -0.20 -5.45
CA VAL A 162 -1.21 -1.27 -6.42
C VAL A 162 -2.01 -2.52 -6.07
N ALA A 163 -2.05 -2.91 -4.80
CA ALA A 163 -2.85 -4.02 -4.30
C ALA A 163 -4.35 -3.79 -4.58
N CYS A 164 -4.91 -2.68 -4.13
CA CYS A 164 -6.32 -2.30 -4.34
C CYS A 164 -6.72 -2.30 -5.82
N THR A 165 -5.87 -1.74 -6.69
CA THR A 165 -6.16 -1.73 -8.13
C THR A 165 -6.14 -3.13 -8.74
N THR A 166 -5.24 -3.99 -8.27
CA THR A 166 -5.15 -5.39 -8.71
C THR A 166 -6.40 -6.17 -8.29
N VAL A 167 -6.87 -5.99 -7.05
CA VAL A 167 -8.11 -6.60 -6.55
C VAL A 167 -9.30 -6.20 -7.40
N LYS A 168 -9.46 -4.89 -7.66
CA LYS A 168 -10.55 -4.38 -8.51
C LYS A 168 -10.51 -5.02 -9.90
N LEU A 169 -9.33 -5.12 -10.51
CA LEU A 169 -9.17 -5.79 -11.80
C LEU A 169 -9.58 -7.27 -11.77
N VAL A 170 -9.22 -8.00 -10.71
CA VAL A 170 -9.61 -9.41 -10.55
C VAL A 170 -11.12 -9.53 -10.38
N LEU A 171 -11.73 -8.68 -9.53
CA LEU A 171 -13.17 -8.68 -9.30
C LEU A 171 -13.94 -8.38 -10.59
N THR A 172 -13.56 -7.33 -11.32
CA THR A 172 -14.23 -6.94 -12.57
C THR A 172 -14.21 -8.06 -13.62
N ASN A 173 -13.10 -8.79 -13.74
CA ASN A 173 -12.94 -9.79 -14.80
C ASN A 173 -13.39 -11.20 -14.40
N PHE A 174 -13.22 -11.60 -13.14
CA PHE A 174 -13.36 -13.00 -12.71
C PHE A 174 -14.45 -13.23 -11.66
N ALA A 175 -15.01 -12.20 -11.02
CA ALA A 175 -15.97 -12.44 -9.93
C ALA A 175 -17.21 -13.21 -10.40
N GLN A 176 -17.83 -12.80 -11.53
CA GLN A 176 -18.99 -13.50 -12.07
C GLN A 176 -18.67 -14.96 -12.42
N LEU A 177 -17.52 -15.18 -13.05
CA LEU A 177 -17.03 -16.51 -13.40
C LEU A 177 -16.86 -17.40 -12.16
N ILE A 178 -16.31 -16.86 -11.07
CA ILE A 178 -16.14 -17.57 -9.80
C ILE A 178 -17.52 -17.96 -9.25
N LEU A 179 -18.46 -17.02 -9.18
CA LEU A 179 -19.80 -17.27 -8.64
C LEU A 179 -20.56 -18.32 -9.45
N ASP A 180 -20.55 -18.23 -10.79
CA ASP A 180 -21.24 -19.16 -11.68
C ASP A 180 -20.62 -20.56 -11.62
N THR A 181 -19.28 -20.64 -11.55
CA THR A 181 -18.59 -21.94 -11.46
C THR A 181 -18.93 -22.65 -10.15
N LEU A 182 -18.96 -21.91 -9.04
CA LEU A 182 -19.20 -22.48 -7.72
C LEU A 182 -20.68 -22.81 -7.47
N SER A 183 -21.62 -22.02 -8.01
CA SER A 183 -23.06 -22.32 -7.91
C SER A 183 -23.48 -23.53 -8.74
N ALA A 184 -22.79 -23.79 -9.86
CA ALA A 184 -23.06 -24.93 -10.74
C ALA A 184 -22.48 -26.28 -10.25
N PHE A 185 -21.70 -26.30 -9.16
CA PHE A 185 -21.03 -27.49 -8.63
C PHE A 185 -21.64 -27.89 -7.26
N PRO A 186 -21.99 -29.17 -7.00
CA PRO A 186 -21.78 -30.39 -7.81
C PRO A 186 -23.01 -30.76 -8.66
N ALA A 187 -24.01 -29.89 -8.77
CA ALA A 187 -25.34 -30.14 -9.33
C ALA A 187 -25.38 -30.76 -10.74
N ARG A 188 -24.26 -30.75 -11.47
CA ARG A 188 -24.06 -31.47 -12.74
C ARG A 188 -22.91 -32.46 -12.58
N GLY A 189 -23.21 -33.68 -12.14
CA GLY A 189 -22.36 -34.88 -12.24
C GLY A 189 -20.90 -34.69 -11.79
N ALA A 190 -20.63 -34.82 -10.50
CA ALA A 190 -19.27 -34.95 -9.99
C ALA A 190 -18.65 -36.28 -10.45
N GLY A 191 -17.40 -36.27 -10.91
CA GLY A 191 -16.58 -37.49 -11.07
C GLY A 191 -16.16 -37.88 -12.50
N LEU A 192 -16.59 -37.17 -13.55
CA LEU A 192 -16.19 -37.49 -14.94
C LEU A 192 -15.40 -36.39 -15.66
N ASP A 193 -15.37 -35.16 -15.10
CA ASP A 193 -14.70 -34.02 -15.72
C ASP A 193 -13.68 -33.39 -14.77
N LEU A 194 -12.44 -33.90 -14.84
CA LEU A 194 -11.30 -33.41 -14.06
C LEU A 194 -11.01 -31.92 -14.34
N THR A 195 -11.25 -31.44 -15.57
CA THR A 195 -10.98 -30.04 -15.93
C THR A 195 -11.95 -29.08 -15.25
N ARG A 196 -13.20 -29.53 -15.08
CA ARG A 196 -14.22 -28.76 -14.36
C ARG A 196 -13.99 -28.76 -12.86
N GLU A 197 -13.52 -29.87 -12.31
CA GLU A 197 -13.10 -29.96 -10.91
C GLU A 197 -11.90 -29.04 -10.64
N GLU A 198 -10.87 -29.10 -11.48
CA GLU A 198 -9.68 -28.23 -11.36
C GLU A 198 -10.05 -26.74 -11.44
N ARG A 199 -10.96 -26.37 -12.35
CA ARG A 199 -11.48 -25.00 -12.45
C ARG A 199 -12.25 -24.61 -11.18
N ALA A 200 -13.12 -25.48 -10.67
CA ALA A 200 -13.86 -25.23 -9.44
C ALA A 200 -12.90 -25.02 -8.25
N ASP A 201 -11.83 -25.81 -8.16
CA ASP A 201 -10.78 -25.66 -7.14
C ASP A 201 -10.06 -24.32 -7.22
N LYS A 202 -9.69 -23.89 -8.43
CA LYS A 202 -9.10 -22.55 -8.64
C LYS A 202 -10.08 -21.45 -8.23
N CYS A 203 -11.35 -21.57 -8.61
CA CYS A 203 -12.39 -20.61 -8.20
C CYS A 203 -12.58 -20.59 -6.67
N ARG A 204 -12.55 -21.76 -6.00
CA ARG A 204 -12.62 -21.85 -4.53
C ARG A 204 -11.45 -21.12 -3.88
N ARG A 205 -10.22 -21.39 -4.32
CA ARG A 205 -9.01 -20.72 -3.82
C ARG A 205 -9.09 -19.20 -4.03
N CYS A 206 -9.44 -18.75 -5.23
CA CYS A 206 -9.65 -17.33 -5.50
C CYS A 206 -10.71 -16.71 -4.58
N LYS A 207 -11.85 -17.39 -4.36
CA LYS A 207 -12.89 -16.89 -3.45
C LYS A 207 -12.37 -16.75 -2.02
N THR A 208 -11.65 -17.75 -1.51
CA THR A 208 -11.05 -17.72 -0.16
C THR A 208 -10.10 -16.53 0.00
N GLU A 209 -9.17 -16.34 -0.94
CA GLU A 209 -8.22 -15.23 -0.90
C GLU A 209 -8.93 -13.87 -1.02
N LEU A 210 -9.94 -13.75 -1.89
CA LEU A 210 -10.73 -12.52 -2.03
C LEU A 210 -11.50 -12.18 -0.76
N LEU A 211 -12.04 -13.18 -0.05
CA LEU A 211 -12.70 -12.97 1.24
C LEU A 211 -11.72 -12.52 2.32
N GLN A 212 -10.52 -13.10 2.35
CA GLN A 212 -9.45 -12.66 3.25
C GLN A 212 -9.06 -11.20 2.95
N ILE A 213 -8.86 -10.85 1.69
CA ILE A 213 -8.56 -9.47 1.28
C ILE A 213 -9.69 -8.52 1.67
N LYS A 214 -10.95 -8.92 1.49
CA LYS A 214 -12.11 -8.12 1.92
C LYS A 214 -12.08 -7.85 3.42
N GLN A 215 -11.74 -8.85 4.23
CA GLN A 215 -11.59 -8.69 5.68
C GLN A 215 -10.46 -7.71 6.03
N ILE A 216 -9.30 -7.85 5.38
CA ILE A 216 -8.16 -6.92 5.53
C ILE A 216 -8.60 -5.49 5.17
N CYS A 217 -9.33 -5.32 4.06
CA CYS A 217 -9.86 -4.02 3.68
C CYS A 217 -10.81 -3.44 4.75
N HIS A 218 -11.65 -4.26 5.40
CA HIS A 218 -12.52 -3.78 6.48
C HIS A 218 -11.71 -3.28 7.69
N GLU A 219 -10.64 -3.99 8.06
CA GLU A 219 -9.74 -3.61 9.14
C GLU A 219 -9.01 -2.29 8.85
N LEU A 220 -8.59 -2.10 7.59
CA LEU A 220 -7.86 -0.91 7.15
C LEU A 220 -8.78 0.26 6.73
N ALA A 221 -10.10 0.07 6.63
CA ALA A 221 -11.04 1.07 6.11
C ALA A 221 -11.11 2.36 6.95
N SER A 222 -10.73 2.28 8.23
CA SER A 222 -10.67 3.39 9.18
C SER A 222 -9.47 4.31 8.95
N ALA A 223 -8.51 3.93 8.08
CA ALA A 223 -7.36 4.75 7.77
C ALA A 223 -7.80 6.12 7.21
N PRO A 224 -7.17 7.23 7.65
CA PRO A 224 -7.44 8.55 7.10
C PRO A 224 -6.81 8.73 5.71
N GLY A 225 -7.22 9.79 5.01
CA GLY A 225 -6.60 10.20 3.76
C GLY A 225 -6.92 9.33 2.53
N GLN A 226 -6.04 9.40 1.53
CA GLN A 226 -6.21 8.76 0.23
C GLN A 226 -6.13 7.22 0.31
N ALA A 227 -5.26 6.69 1.17
CA ALA A 227 -5.18 5.26 1.46
C ALA A 227 -6.55 4.68 1.89
N GLY A 228 -7.18 5.27 2.92
CA GLY A 228 -8.50 4.84 3.37
C GLY A 228 -9.61 5.04 2.35
N ALA A 229 -9.58 6.14 1.58
CA ALA A 229 -10.53 6.35 0.49
C ALA A 229 -10.44 5.23 -0.57
N THR A 230 -9.22 4.84 -0.95
CA THR A 230 -8.98 3.76 -1.91
C THR A 230 -9.41 2.39 -1.37
N ILE A 231 -9.20 2.13 -0.08
CA ILE A 231 -9.66 0.90 0.57
C ILE A 231 -11.18 0.82 0.55
N ARG A 232 -11.89 1.90 0.92
CA ARG A 232 -13.35 1.95 0.91
C ARG A 232 -13.93 1.79 -0.51
N ASP A 233 -13.30 2.42 -1.50
CA ASP A 233 -13.63 2.23 -2.92
C ASP A 233 -13.45 0.76 -3.35
N THR A 234 -12.35 0.13 -2.91
CA THR A 234 -12.10 -1.29 -3.18
C THR A 234 -13.12 -2.20 -2.51
N LEU A 235 -13.55 -1.91 -1.27
CA LEU A 235 -14.63 -2.63 -0.59
C LEU A 235 -15.96 -2.54 -1.35
N ALA A 236 -16.29 -1.36 -1.88
CA ALA A 236 -17.52 -1.15 -2.65
C ALA A 236 -17.53 -1.94 -3.98
N ALA A 237 -16.37 -2.31 -4.51
CA ALA A 237 -16.26 -3.11 -5.73
C ALA A 237 -16.57 -4.60 -5.54
N PHE A 238 -16.65 -5.10 -4.29
CA PHE A 238 -16.99 -6.51 -4.04
C PHE A 238 -18.47 -6.79 -4.35
N PRO A 239 -18.78 -7.76 -5.21
CA PRO A 239 -20.16 -8.09 -5.53
C PRO A 239 -20.83 -8.79 -4.33
N ALA A 240 -22.14 -8.53 -4.16
CA ALA A 240 -22.92 -9.08 -3.04
C ALA A 240 -22.91 -10.62 -2.97
N GLY A 241 -22.77 -11.31 -4.10
CA GLY A 241 -22.71 -12.78 -4.15
C GLY A 241 -21.38 -13.38 -3.69
N LEU A 242 -20.32 -12.58 -3.55
CA LEU A 242 -19.01 -13.05 -3.08
C LEU A 242 -18.87 -12.95 -1.55
N VAL A 243 -19.91 -12.48 -0.86
CA VAL A 243 -20.02 -12.47 0.61
C VAL A 243 -20.12 -13.90 1.14
#